data_AF-A0A093WP48-F1
#
_entry.id   AF-A0A093WP48-F1
#
_cell.length_a   1.000
_cell.length_b   1.000
_cell.length_c   1.000
_cell.angle_alpha   90.00
_cell.angle_beta   90.00
_cell.angle_gamma   90.00
#
_symmetry.space_group_name_H-M   'P 1'
#
loop_
_entity.id
_entity.type
_entity.pdbx_description
1 polymer ?
#
loop_
_entity_poly.entity_id
_entity_poly.type
_entity_poly.pdbx_seq_one_letter_code
_entity_poly.pdbx_strand_id
1 'polypeptide(L)' 'MNLNQADLKSIFKKKILSKRINNICINSKEAKKNSIFIAIKGKRTDGHLYANEALKKGCNIAIVKKILKLKNTK' A
#
# COMPACT_ATOMS: atom_id res chain seq x y z
N MET A 1 -13.15 -9.66 -17.02
CA MET A 1 -12.48 -8.47 -17.61
C MET A 1 -10.99 -8.69 -17.51
N ASN A 2 -10.30 -8.89 -18.64
CA ASN A 2 -8.85 -9.09 -18.65
C ASN A 2 -8.19 -7.70 -18.63
N LEU A 3 -7.44 -7.43 -17.56
CA LEU A 3 -6.67 -6.19 -17.40
C LEU A 3 -5.28 -6.40 -18.02
N ASN A 4 -4.92 -5.57 -19.00
CA ASN A 4 -3.59 -5.58 -19.62
C ASN A 4 -2.67 -4.54 -18.96
N GLN A 5 -1.42 -4.44 -19.46
CA GLN A 5 -0.42 -3.52 -18.93
C GLN A 5 -0.83 -2.04 -19.06
N ALA A 6 -1.55 -1.66 -20.13
CA ALA A 6 -2.01 -0.29 -20.34
C ALA A 6 -3.13 0.08 -19.36
N ASP A 7 -4.05 -0.85 -19.09
CA ASP A 7 -5.11 -0.67 -18.10
C ASP A 7 -4.52 -0.47 -16.71
N LEU A 8 -3.55 -1.33 -16.32
CA LEU A 8 -2.81 -1.21 -15.08
C LEU A 8 -2.10 0.14 -14.98
N LYS A 9 -1.41 0.57 -16.04
CA LYS A 9 -0.71 1.87 -16.07
C LYS A 9 -1.69 3.02 -15.89
N SER A 10 -2.86 2.99 -16.52
CA SER A 10 -3.90 4.00 -16.40
C SER A 10 -4.48 4.06 -14.98
N ILE A 11 -4.82 2.90 -14.39
CA ILE A 11 -5.34 2.79 -13.02
C ILE A 11 -4.30 3.28 -12.01
N PHE A 12 -3.04 2.85 -12.13
CA PHE A 12 -1.94 3.31 -11.28
C PHE A 12 -1.76 4.82 -11.40
N LYS A 13 -1.70 5.36 -12.63
CA LYS A 13 -1.54 6.80 -12.88
C LYS A 13 -2.64 7.59 -12.19
N LYS A 14 -3.90 7.21 -12.41
CA LYS A 14 -5.07 7.91 -11.85
C LYS A 14 -5.16 7.82 -10.33
N LYS A 15 -4.77 6.70 -9.72
CA LYS A 15 -4.96 6.45 -8.28
C LYS A 15 -3.75 6.88 -7.42
N ILE A 16 -2.55 6.80 -7.98
CA ILE A 16 -1.29 7.15 -7.28
C ILE A 16 -0.88 8.59 -7.57
N LEU A 17 -0.86 9.04 -8.84
CA LEU A 17 -0.39 10.39 -9.18
C LEU A 17 -1.38 11.49 -8.81
N SER A 18 -2.65 11.15 -8.54
CA SER A 18 -3.64 12.12 -8.04
C SER A 18 -3.48 12.42 -6.55
N LYS A 19 -2.64 11.65 -5.83
CA LYS A 19 -2.41 11.85 -4.41
C LYS A 19 -1.04 12.48 -4.17
N ARG A 20 -1.00 13.47 -3.29
CA ARG A 20 0.27 13.97 -2.74
C ARG A 20 0.93 12.84 -1.96
N ILE A 21 2.20 12.55 -2.27
CA ILE A 21 3.02 11.55 -1.58
C ILE A 21 4.20 12.28 -0.94
N ASN A 22 4.36 12.10 0.37
CA ASN A 22 5.39 12.79 1.14
C ASN A 22 6.52 11.85 1.62
N ASN A 23 6.24 10.55 1.73
CA ASN A 23 7.20 9.59 2.25
C ASN A 23 6.92 8.17 1.74
N ILE A 24 7.96 7.32 1.72
CA ILE A 24 7.85 5.89 1.47
C ILE A 24 8.41 5.17 2.69
N CYS A 25 7.71 4.16 3.20
CA CYS A 25 8.13 3.40 4.38
C CYS A 25 7.92 1.90 4.17
N ILE A 26 8.80 1.11 4.78
CA ILE A 26 8.69 -0.36 4.85
C ILE A 26 8.34 -0.84 6.26
N ASN A 27 8.41 0.06 7.24
CA ASN A 27 8.00 -0.16 8.62
C ASN A 27 6.63 0.52 8.83
N SER A 28 5.60 -0.27 9.14
CA SER A 28 4.24 0.25 9.38
C SER A 28 4.21 1.28 10.50
N LYS A 29 5.16 1.22 11.44
CA LYS A 29 5.21 2.15 12.56
C LYS A 29 5.58 3.57 12.17
N GLU A 30 6.31 3.72 11.07
CA GLU A 30 6.76 5.00 10.48
C GLU A 30 5.78 5.55 9.45
N ALA A 31 4.70 4.81 9.15
CA ALA A 31 3.65 5.27 8.25
C ALA A 31 3.01 6.57 8.77
N LYS A 32 2.80 7.52 7.86
CA LYS A 32 2.28 8.86 8.15
C LYS A 32 1.24 9.24 7.10
N LYS A 33 0.50 10.33 7.34
CA LYS A 33 -0.37 10.93 6.34
C LYS A 33 0.38 11.12 5.03
N ASN A 34 -0.23 10.73 3.91
CA ASN A 34 0.36 10.84 2.57
C ASN A 34 1.62 9.99 2.36
N SER A 35 1.88 8.96 3.17
CA SER A 35 2.94 7.99 2.86
C SER A 35 2.46 6.89 1.93
N ILE A 36 3.43 6.19 1.32
CA ILE A 36 3.26 4.86 0.73
C ILE A 36 3.94 3.85 1.64
N PHE A 37 3.23 2.77 1.96
CA PHE A 37 3.78 1.62 2.66
C PHE A 37 4.08 0.52 1.64
N ILE A 38 5.29 -0.02 1.65
CA ILE A 38 5.68 -1.14 0.78
C ILE A 38 5.88 -2.38 1.65
N ALA A 39 4.97 -3.34 1.52
CA ALA A 39 5.06 -4.61 2.22
C ALA A 39 6.10 -5.51 1.54
N ILE A 40 7.26 -5.63 2.17
CA ILE A 40 8.30 -6.56 1.76
C ILE A 40 8.43 -7.70 2.78
N LYS A 41 8.72 -8.92 2.30
CA LYS A 41 9.02 -10.05 3.17
C LYS A 41 10.50 -9.99 3.56
N GLY A 42 10.76 -9.71 4.83
CA GLY A 42 12.12 -9.72 5.40
C GLY A 42 12.50 -11.08 5.98
N LYS A 43 13.74 -11.18 6.47
CA LYS A 43 14.25 -12.40 7.13
C LYS A 43 13.51 -12.74 8.44
N ARG A 44 13.16 -11.71 9.21
CA ARG A 44 12.54 -11.84 10.54
C ARG A 44 11.02 -11.69 10.52
N THR A 45 10.50 -10.85 9.63
CA THR A 45 9.08 -10.46 9.61
C THR A 45 8.57 -10.30 8.19
N ASP A 46 7.30 -10.61 7.98
CA ASP A 46 6.61 -10.35 6.71
C ASP A 46 5.84 -9.03 6.78
N GLY A 47 6.26 -8.02 6.01
CA GLY A 47 5.63 -6.70 5.94
C GLY A 47 4.15 -6.74 5.53
N HIS A 48 3.72 -7.81 4.86
CA HIS A 48 2.31 -7.97 4.43
C HIS A 48 1.35 -8.06 5.62
N LEU A 49 1.83 -8.55 6.78
CA LEU A 49 1.05 -8.64 8.01
C LEU A 49 0.66 -7.25 8.56
N TYR A 50 1.40 -6.21 8.18
CA TYR A 50 1.29 -4.86 8.75
C TYR A 50 0.67 -3.84 7.79
N ALA A 51 0.19 -4.25 6.62
CA ALA A 51 -0.43 -3.34 5.67
C ALA A 51 -1.66 -2.63 6.25
N ASN A 52 -2.50 -3.34 7.02
CA ASN A 52 -3.65 -2.74 7.68
C ASN A 52 -3.25 -1.73 8.77
N GLU A 53 -2.17 -2.02 9.51
CA GLU A 53 -1.62 -1.08 10.50
C GLU A 53 -1.15 0.21 9.83
N ALA A 54 -0.41 0.10 8.72
CA ALA A 54 0.06 1.26 7.98
C ALA A 54 -1.11 2.12 7.45
N LEU A 55 -2.14 1.48 6.89
CA LEU A 55 -3.35 2.18 6.44
C LEU A 55 -4.07 2.89 7.60
N LYS A 56 -4.24 2.23 8.75
CA LYS A 56 -4.84 2.83 9.95
C LYS A 56 -4.06 4.03 10.49
N LYS A 57 -2.73 4.05 10.32
CA LYS A 57 -1.87 5.18 10.68
C LYS A 57 -1.94 6.37 9.71
N GLY A 58 -2.75 6.28 8.64
CA GLY A 58 -2.95 7.36 7.68
C GLY A 58 -2.12 7.24 6.41
N CYS A 59 -1.49 6.09 6.17
CA CYS A 59 -0.85 5.80 4.89
C CYS A 59 -1.89 5.83 3.78
N ASN A 60 -1.61 6.53 2.68
CA ASN A 60 -2.59 6.68 1.60
C ASN A 60 -2.65 5.44 0.69
N ILE A 61 -1.53 4.71 0.60
CA ILE A 61 -1.35 3.58 -0.31
C ILE A 61 -0.52 2.51 0.39
N ALA A 62 -0.97 1.26 0.37
CA ALA A 62 -0.17 0.09 0.74
C ALA A 62 0.05 -0.78 -0.50
N ILE A 63 1.32 -1.03 -0.85
CA ILE A 63 1.72 -1.89 -1.95
C ILE A 63 2.06 -3.26 -1.38
N VAL A 64 1.35 -4.29 -1.84
CA VAL A 64 1.43 -5.66 -1.34
C VAL A 64 1.49 -6.65 -2.50
N LYS A 65 2.24 -7.75 -2.35
CA LYS A 65 2.41 -8.77 -3.41
C LYS A 65 1.17 -9.65 -3.60
N LYS A 66 0.33 -9.80 -2.56
CA LYS A 66 -0.88 -10.63 -2.59
C LYS A 66 -2.10 -9.82 -2.17
N ILE A 67 -3.26 -10.16 -2.71
CA ILE A 67 -4.54 -9.59 -2.27
C ILE A 67 -4.72 -9.94 -0.80
N LEU A 68 -4.72 -8.91 0.06
CA LEU A 68 -5.04 -9.06 1.46
C LEU A 68 -6.56 -9.06 1.62
N LYS A 69 -7.09 -10.05 2.36
CA LYS A 69 -8.46 -9.96 2.90
C LYS A 69 -8.45 -8.94 4.03
N LEU A 70 -8.54 -7.66 3.68
CA LEU A 70 -8.69 -6.60 4.67
C LEU A 70 -10.05 -6.77 5.34
N LYS A 71 -10.05 -7.07 6.65
CA LYS A 71 -11.28 -7.00 7.45
C LYS A 71 -11.61 -5.54 7.64
N ASN A 72 -12.66 -5.06 6.97
CA ASN A 72 -13.25 -3.76 7.28
C ASN A 72 -13.80 -3.86 8.70
N THR A 73 -13.10 -3.23 9.64
CA THR A 73 -13.64 -2.97 10.97
C THR A 73 -14.42 -1.66 10.82
N LYS A 74 -15.75 -1.79 10.76
CA LYS A 74 -16.67 -0.66 10.94
C LYS A 74 -16.46 -0.09 12.33
#